data_AF-A0A2V7MS40-F1
#
_entry.id   AF-A0A2V7MS40-F1
#
_cell.length_a   1.000
_cell.length_b   1.000
_cell.length_c   1.000
_cell.angle_alpha   90.00
_cell.angle_beta   90.00
_cell.angle_gamma   90.00
#
_symmetry.space_group_name_H-M   'P 1'
#
loop_
_entity.id
_entity.type
_entity.pdbx_description
1 polymer ?
#
loop_
_entity_poly.entity_id
_entity_poly.type
_entity_poly.pdbx_seq_one_letter_code
_entity_poly.pdbx_strand_id
1 'polypeptide(L)'
;MTGQATPPELPPGLLEEYLAGMRTELATLATIAERLAAAKNDRGAIETLRRAAHKIHGSAGSFGFMEASRLAAGMEATAKDWADWPDDPEVERAPLVRWFVARLTELLGGAVARTPAAVGPPPHRLYHASARLSAPRPPPPPPGRNPHPPQHGRPNVSRRPRRRLLLRPSRRPLLRQRPRRSPRSRCPR
;
A
#
# COMPACT_ATOMS: atom_id res chain seq x y z
N MET A 1 1.90 -26.27 41.01
CA MET A 1 2.20 -26.74 39.65
C MET A 1 2.48 -25.54 38.77
N THR A 2 3.74 -25.26 38.46
CA THR A 2 4.16 -24.10 37.66
C THR A 2 4.52 -24.56 36.23
N GLY A 3 3.64 -24.28 35.27
CA GLY A 3 3.94 -24.48 33.86
C GLY A 3 4.94 -23.45 33.36
N GLN A 4 6.22 -23.83 33.28
CA GLN A 4 7.27 -23.04 32.62
C GLN A 4 7.03 -23.09 31.11
N ALA A 5 6.19 -22.19 30.59
CA ALA A 5 6.08 -21.97 29.15
C ALA A 5 7.28 -21.13 28.69
N THR A 6 8.23 -21.78 28.02
CA THR A 6 9.39 -21.13 27.39
C THR A 6 8.91 -20.01 26.46
N PRO A 7 9.52 -18.81 26.49
CA PRO A 7 9.18 -17.78 25.51
C PRO A 7 9.51 -18.27 24.09
N PRO A 8 8.83 -17.76 23.04
CA PRO A 8 9.23 -17.96 21.66
C PRO A 8 10.53 -17.16 21.40
N GLU A 9 11.66 -17.76 21.79
CA GLU A 9 12.96 -17.37 21.30
C GLU A 9 12.94 -17.44 19.77
N LEU A 10 13.42 -16.40 19.08
CA LEU A 10 13.51 -16.43 17.62
C LEU A 10 14.45 -17.59 17.24
N PRO A 11 14.05 -18.51 16.34
CA PRO A 11 14.91 -19.62 15.94
C PRO A 11 16.29 -19.10 15.48
N PRO A 12 17.39 -19.75 15.90
CA PRO A 12 18.73 -19.32 15.49
C PRO A 12 18.84 -19.33 13.96
N GLY A 13 19.32 -18.22 13.38
CA GLY A 13 19.37 -18.01 11.93
C GLY A 13 18.18 -17.25 11.33
N LEU A 14 17.02 -17.19 11.99
CA LEU A 14 15.83 -16.53 11.43
C LEU A 14 15.99 -15.01 11.34
N LEU A 15 16.71 -14.40 12.28
CA LEU A 15 17.02 -12.97 12.26
C LEU A 15 17.97 -12.63 11.12
N GLU A 16 18.96 -13.48 10.88
CA GLU A 16 19.96 -13.35 9.82
C GLU A 16 19.32 -13.52 8.43
N GLU A 17 18.41 -14.49 8.28
CA GLU A 17 17.59 -14.67 7.07
C GLU A 17 16.69 -13.46 6.82
N TYR A 18 16.00 -12.96 7.86
CA TYR A 18 15.21 -11.75 7.78
C TYR A 18 16.02 -10.53 7.33
N LEU A 19 17.20 -10.33 7.93
CA LEU A 19 18.12 -9.26 7.55
C LEU A 19 18.69 -9.45 6.13
N ALA A 20 18.86 -10.69 5.66
CA ALA A 20 19.24 -10.98 4.27
C ALA A 20 18.12 -10.59 3.29
N GLY A 21 16.87 -10.98 3.56
CA GLY A 21 15.72 -10.54 2.79
C GLY A 21 15.55 -9.02 2.78
N MET A 22 15.79 -8.37 3.92
CA MET A 22 15.68 -6.92 4.05
C MET A 22 16.72 -6.15 3.24
N ARG A 23 17.94 -6.69 3.03
CA ARG A 23 18.93 -6.09 2.11
C ARG A 23 18.40 -6.04 0.67
N THR A 24 17.68 -7.06 0.22
CA THR A 24 17.02 -7.08 -1.10
C THR A 24 15.86 -6.08 -1.19
N GLU A 25 15.09 -5.92 -0.11
CA GLU A 25 14.02 -4.92 -0.03
C GLU A 25 14.58 -3.48 -0.07
N LEU A 26 15.70 -3.22 0.64
CA LEU A 26 16.40 -1.93 0.61
C LEU A 26 16.93 -1.57 -0.80
N ALA A 27 17.48 -2.55 -1.53
CA ALA A 27 17.90 -2.35 -2.93
C ALA A 27 16.69 -2.05 -3.86
N THR A 28 15.54 -2.66 -3.57
CA THR A 28 14.28 -2.39 -4.29
C THR A 28 13.80 -0.96 -4.02
N LEU A 29 13.82 -0.50 -2.77
CA LEU A 29 13.49 0.87 -2.40
C LEU A 29 14.45 1.91 -3.01
N ALA A 30 15.75 1.62 -3.09
CA ALA A 30 16.71 2.48 -3.78
C ALA A 30 16.38 2.60 -5.29
N THR A 31 16.01 1.49 -5.94
CA THR A 31 15.58 1.48 -7.35
C THR A 31 14.30 2.31 -7.57
N ILE A 32 13.36 2.27 -6.61
CA ILE A 32 12.15 3.11 -6.63
C ILE A 32 12.50 4.59 -6.52
N ALA A 33 13.48 4.97 -5.70
CA ALA A 33 13.92 6.36 -5.58
C ALA A 33 14.45 6.91 -6.92
N GLU A 34 15.22 6.12 -7.67
CA GLU A 34 15.73 6.54 -8.99
C GLU A 34 14.61 6.64 -10.04
N ARG A 35 13.61 5.75 -10.01
CA ARG A 35 12.41 5.89 -10.84
C ARG A 35 11.65 7.18 -10.55
N LEU A 36 11.46 7.52 -9.27
CA LEU A 36 10.80 8.76 -8.85
C LEU A 36 11.64 10.02 -9.13
N ALA A 37 12.97 9.89 -9.24
CA ALA A 37 13.84 10.98 -9.67
C ALA A 37 13.71 11.25 -11.17
N ALA A 38 13.57 10.19 -11.99
CA ALA A 38 13.33 10.29 -13.44
C ALA A 38 11.88 10.72 -13.77
N ALA A 39 10.89 10.25 -13.00
CA ALA A 39 9.47 10.54 -13.20
C ALA A 39 8.74 10.68 -11.85
N LYS A 40 8.61 11.92 -11.38
CA LYS A 40 8.00 12.25 -10.07
C LYS A 40 6.56 11.76 -9.88
N ASN A 41 5.83 11.49 -10.97
CA ASN A 41 4.45 11.00 -10.97
C ASN A 41 4.33 9.53 -11.43
N ASP A 42 5.41 8.74 -11.40
CA ASP A 42 5.37 7.30 -11.68
C ASP A 42 4.51 6.56 -10.65
N ARG A 43 3.22 6.44 -10.96
CA ARG A 43 2.20 5.76 -10.12
C ARG A 43 2.57 4.31 -9.82
N GLY A 44 3.31 3.65 -10.72
CA GLY A 44 3.81 2.29 -10.50
C GLY A 44 4.91 2.26 -9.43
N ALA A 45 5.84 3.24 -9.45
CA ALA A 45 6.85 3.38 -8.41
C ALA A 45 6.22 3.74 -7.05
N ILE A 46 5.23 4.65 -7.02
CA ILE A 46 4.49 5.03 -5.80
C ILE A 46 3.75 3.83 -5.19
N GLU A 47 3.01 3.04 -5.99
CA GLU A 47 2.35 1.83 -5.50
C GLU A 47 3.33 0.75 -5.03
N THR A 48 4.50 0.63 -5.68
CA THR A 48 5.54 -0.31 -5.25
C THR A 48 6.14 0.13 -3.91
N LEU A 49 6.39 1.44 -3.72
CA LEU A 49 6.86 2.02 -2.46
C LEU A 49 5.90 1.70 -1.32
N ARG A 50 4.60 1.94 -1.53
CA ARG A 50 3.56 1.70 -0.52
C ARG A 50 3.54 0.23 -0.08
N ARG A 51 3.65 -0.72 -1.03
CA ARG A 51 3.66 -2.16 -0.75
C ARG A 51 4.93 -2.62 -0.03
N ALA A 52 6.09 -2.11 -0.43
CA ALA A 52 7.36 -2.39 0.24
C ALA A 52 7.33 -1.85 1.69
N ALA A 53 6.90 -0.60 1.88
CA ALA A 53 6.73 0.01 3.20
C ALA A 53 5.74 -0.79 4.08
N HIS A 54 4.59 -1.21 3.54
CA HIS A 54 3.63 -2.06 4.25
C HIS A 54 4.23 -3.40 4.70
N LYS A 55 4.97 -4.08 3.81
CA LYS A 55 5.65 -5.34 4.11
C LYS A 55 6.67 -5.16 5.24
N ILE A 56 7.52 -4.13 5.15
CA ILE A 56 8.52 -3.81 6.18
C ILE A 56 7.86 -3.46 7.50
N HIS A 57 6.78 -2.66 7.49
CA HIS A 57 6.00 -2.32 8.68
C HIS A 57 5.48 -3.59 9.38
N GLY A 58 4.82 -4.48 8.62
CA GLY A 58 4.24 -5.72 9.13
C GLY A 58 5.27 -6.74 9.63
N SER A 59 6.46 -6.82 9.02
CA SER A 59 7.51 -7.76 9.45
C SER A 59 8.39 -7.23 10.59
N ALA A 60 8.81 -5.96 10.53
CA ALA A 60 9.87 -5.43 11.39
C ALA A 60 9.52 -5.45 12.89
N GLY A 61 8.24 -5.31 13.24
CA GLY A 61 7.79 -5.40 14.63
C GLY A 61 8.01 -6.81 15.23
N SER A 62 7.73 -7.86 14.45
CA SER A 62 7.88 -9.26 14.88
C SER A 62 9.33 -9.66 15.16
N PHE A 63 10.30 -8.99 14.52
CA PHE A 63 11.73 -9.17 14.76
C PHE A 63 12.32 -8.14 15.74
N GLY A 64 11.49 -7.40 16.49
CA GLY A 64 11.92 -6.45 17.52
C GLY A 64 12.35 -5.07 17.02
N PHE A 65 12.38 -4.81 15.71
CA PHE A 65 12.77 -3.52 15.13
C PHE A 65 11.62 -2.49 15.18
N MET A 66 11.13 -2.16 16.37
CA MET A 66 9.96 -1.30 16.57
C MET A 66 10.10 0.11 15.98
N GLU A 67 11.30 0.68 15.96
CA GLU A 67 11.56 1.97 15.30
C GLU A 67 11.47 1.85 13.76
N ALA A 68 12.04 0.79 13.18
CA ALA A 68 11.96 0.53 11.74
C ALA A 68 10.52 0.27 11.29
N SER A 69 9.74 -0.49 12.06
CA SER A 69 8.32 -0.74 11.77
C SER A 69 7.50 0.56 11.78
N ARG A 70 7.75 1.47 12.74
CA ARG A 70 7.08 2.78 12.80
C ARG A 70 7.49 3.70 11.65
N LEU A 71 8.78 3.73 11.30
CA LEU A 71 9.28 4.51 10.16
C LEU A 71 8.63 4.02 8.84
N ALA A 72 8.53 2.70 8.67
CA ALA A 72 7.89 2.10 7.51
C ALA A 72 6.38 2.39 7.44
N ALA A 73 5.65 2.37 8.57
CA ALA A 73 4.25 2.79 8.62
C ALA A 73 4.05 4.25 8.21
N GLY A 74 4.96 5.14 8.63
CA GLY A 74 4.97 6.54 8.20
C GLY A 74 5.13 6.67 6.68
N MET A 75 6.12 5.97 6.10
CA MET A 75 6.33 5.97 4.65
C MET A 75 5.17 5.32 3.89
N GLU A 76 4.51 4.27 4.42
CA GLU A 76 3.30 3.70 3.81
C GLU A 76 2.18 4.74 3.71
N ALA A 77 1.93 5.49 4.78
CA ALA A 77 0.92 6.55 4.80
C ALA A 77 1.26 7.69 3.82
N THR A 78 2.51 8.12 3.77
CA THR A 78 2.99 9.13 2.79
C THR A 78 2.87 8.64 1.35
N ALA A 79 3.26 7.39 1.06
CA ALA A 79 3.14 6.82 -0.28
C ALA A 79 1.68 6.63 -0.72
N LYS A 80 0.75 6.41 0.24
CA LYS A 80 -0.68 6.40 -0.03
C LYS A 80 -1.20 7.78 -0.43
N ASP A 81 -0.86 8.83 0.31
CA ASP A 81 -1.23 10.21 -0.01
C ASP A 81 -0.71 10.62 -1.41
N TRP A 82 0.52 10.24 -1.75
CA TRP A 82 1.06 10.43 -3.11
C TRP A 82 0.34 9.63 -4.20
N ALA A 83 -0.33 8.52 -3.87
CA ALA A 83 -1.11 7.76 -4.84
C ALA A 83 -2.47 8.43 -5.13
N ASP A 84 -3.03 9.15 -4.15
CA ASP A 84 -4.21 10.00 -4.31
C ASP A 84 -3.85 11.29 -5.11
N TRP A 85 -2.64 11.86 -4.89
CA TRP A 85 -2.15 13.09 -5.56
C TRP A 85 -0.79 12.91 -6.28
N PRO A 86 -0.70 12.07 -7.32
CA PRO A 86 0.57 11.72 -7.96
C PRO A 86 1.17 12.85 -8.81
N ASP A 87 0.32 13.77 -9.28
CA ASP A 87 0.70 14.86 -10.17
C ASP A 87 0.97 16.19 -9.41
N ASP A 88 1.03 16.16 -8.07
CA ASP A 88 1.45 17.31 -7.25
C ASP A 88 2.94 17.67 -7.54
N PRO A 89 3.23 18.91 -7.98
CA PRO A 89 4.58 19.35 -8.35
C PRO A 89 5.47 19.78 -7.18
N GLU A 90 4.90 20.13 -6.02
CA GLU A 90 5.65 20.65 -4.86
C GLU A 90 6.31 19.51 -4.06
N VAL A 91 5.90 18.26 -4.30
CA VAL A 91 6.35 17.09 -3.54
C VAL A 91 7.64 16.51 -4.12
N GLU A 92 8.75 16.71 -3.40
CA GLU A 92 10.03 16.06 -3.67
C GLU A 92 10.07 14.59 -3.21
N ARG A 93 9.42 13.71 -3.98
CA ARG A 93 9.26 12.28 -3.64
C ARG A 93 10.60 11.53 -3.54
N ALA A 94 11.48 11.66 -4.53
CA ALA A 94 12.72 10.89 -4.59
C ALA A 94 13.72 11.18 -3.45
N PRO A 95 14.01 12.44 -3.06
CA PRO A 95 14.84 12.74 -1.89
C PRO A 95 14.30 12.11 -0.60
N LEU A 96 12.98 12.13 -0.37
CA LEU A 96 12.37 11.52 0.81
C LEU A 96 12.51 9.99 0.83
N VAL A 97 12.36 9.32 -0.32
CA VAL A 97 12.61 7.87 -0.41
C VAL A 97 14.07 7.53 -0.16
N ARG A 98 15.04 8.31 -0.69
CA ARG A 98 16.47 8.11 -0.40
C ARG A 98 16.77 8.28 1.09
N TRP A 99 16.21 9.29 1.74
CA TRP A 99 16.32 9.48 3.20
C TRP A 99 15.73 8.29 3.98
N PHE A 100 14.56 7.79 3.58
CA PHE A 100 13.93 6.62 4.19
C PHE A 100 14.80 5.35 4.08
N VAL A 101 15.39 5.08 2.92
CA VAL A 101 16.33 3.95 2.73
C VAL A 101 17.54 4.09 3.65
N ALA A 102 18.15 5.28 3.71
CA ALA A 102 19.30 5.52 4.58
C ALA A 102 18.96 5.32 6.07
N ARG A 103 17.85 5.91 6.54
CA ARG A 103 17.42 5.79 7.93
C ARG A 103 16.98 4.38 8.30
N LEU A 104 16.33 3.65 7.38
CA LEU A 104 15.95 2.25 7.59
C LEU A 104 17.20 1.36 7.69
N THR A 105 18.19 1.59 6.83
CA THR A 105 19.50 0.89 6.88
C THR A 105 20.21 1.11 8.23
N GLU A 106 20.23 2.36 8.72
CA GLU A 106 20.80 2.71 10.02
C GLU A 106 20.09 1.99 11.19
N LEU A 107 18.76 2.00 11.22
CA LEU A 107 17.97 1.36 12.29
C LEU A 107 18.15 -0.17 12.32
N LEU A 108 18.30 -0.80 11.15
CA LEU A 108 18.52 -2.25 11.04
C LEU A 108 19.97 -2.62 11.40
N GLY A 109 20.96 -1.90 10.88
CA GLY A 109 22.38 -2.14 11.15
C GLY A 109 22.76 -1.85 12.61
N GLY A 110 22.23 -0.77 13.18
CA GLY A 110 22.44 -0.40 14.58
C GLY A 110 21.80 -1.35 15.58
N ALA A 111 20.88 -2.23 15.16
CA ALA A 111 20.37 -3.29 16.03
C ALA A 111 21.30 -4.51 16.06
N VAL A 112 21.93 -4.88 14.93
CA VAL A 112 22.96 -5.95 14.89
C VAL A 112 24.13 -5.63 15.83
N ALA A 113 24.55 -4.35 15.87
CA ALA A 113 25.60 -3.89 16.78
C ALA A 113 25.16 -3.80 18.27
N ARG A 114 23.85 -3.84 18.56
CA ARG A 114 23.27 -3.68 19.90
C ARG A 114 22.67 -4.99 20.44
N THR A 115 23.27 -6.14 20.10
CA THR A 115 22.88 -7.45 20.65
C THR A 115 23.89 -7.93 21.71
N PRO A 116 23.88 -7.42 22.95
CA PRO A 116 24.34 -8.19 24.09
C PRO A 116 23.29 -9.27 24.42
N ALA A 117 23.73 -10.43 24.86
CA ALA A 117 22.81 -11.51 25.23
C ALA A 117 21.92 -11.13 26.43
N ALA A 118 20.60 -11.32 26.25
CA ALA A 118 19.52 -11.45 27.24
C ALA A 118 19.65 -10.78 28.63
N VAL A 119 18.84 -9.74 28.90
CA VAL A 119 18.40 -9.38 30.26
C VAL A 119 16.94 -8.89 30.29
N GLY A 120 16.06 -9.64 30.97
CA GLY A 120 14.85 -9.12 31.66
C GLY A 120 13.58 -8.83 30.84
N PRO A 121 12.40 -9.35 31.23
CA PRO A 121 11.13 -9.07 30.54
C PRO A 121 10.42 -7.78 31.03
N PRO A 122 9.96 -6.89 30.14
CA PRO A 122 9.00 -5.82 30.46
C PRO A 122 7.54 -6.34 30.45
N PRO A 123 6.58 -5.63 31.08
CA PRO A 123 5.21 -6.12 31.21
C PRO A 123 4.42 -6.07 29.89
N HIS A 124 3.83 -7.20 29.49
CA HIS A 124 2.99 -7.28 28.31
C HIS A 124 1.63 -6.59 28.51
N ARG A 125 1.29 -5.62 27.65
CA ARG A 125 -0.13 -5.34 27.34
C ARG A 125 -0.63 -6.42 26.38
N LEU A 126 -1.78 -6.98 26.72
CA LEU A 126 -2.48 -8.00 25.94
C LEU A 126 -2.77 -7.51 24.52
N TYR A 127 -2.41 -8.32 23.52
CA TYR A 127 -2.97 -8.20 22.18
C TYR A 127 -3.44 -9.58 21.72
N HIS A 128 -4.75 -9.78 21.69
CA HIS A 128 -5.35 -11.04 21.25
C HIS A 128 -5.24 -11.16 19.73
N ALA A 129 -4.52 -12.18 19.26
CA ALA A 129 -4.48 -12.52 17.84
C ALA A 129 -5.88 -12.95 17.38
N SER A 130 -6.51 -12.14 16.52
CA SER A 130 -7.78 -12.52 15.87
C SER A 130 -7.51 -13.48 14.71
N ALA A 131 -7.20 -14.73 15.04
CA ALA A 131 -7.17 -15.83 14.08
C ALA A 131 -8.59 -16.10 13.55
N ARG A 132 -8.95 -15.47 12.43
CA ARG A 132 -10.15 -15.84 11.67
C ARG A 132 -9.92 -17.21 11.05
N LEU A 133 -10.37 -18.26 11.75
CA LEU A 133 -10.55 -19.58 11.18
C LEU A 133 -11.42 -19.47 9.93
N SER A 134 -10.85 -19.80 8.77
CA SER A 134 -11.58 -19.86 7.50
C SER A 134 -12.57 -21.02 7.55
N ALA A 135 -13.87 -20.70 7.67
CA ALA A 135 -14.92 -21.70 7.56
C ALA A 135 -14.99 -22.26 6.13
N PRO A 136 -15.22 -23.58 5.95
CA PRO A 136 -15.40 -24.15 4.61
C PRO A 136 -16.70 -23.64 3.97
N ARG A 137 -16.64 -23.34 2.67
CA ARG A 137 -17.84 -22.97 1.87
C ARG A 137 -18.82 -24.15 1.81
N PRO A 138 -20.14 -23.92 1.91
CA PRO A 138 -21.13 -24.92 1.53
C PRO A 138 -21.10 -25.18 0.00
N PRO A 139 -21.44 -26.40 -0.46
CA PRO A 139 -21.49 -26.73 -1.87
C PRO A 139 -22.70 -26.06 -2.58
N PRO A 140 -22.64 -25.85 -3.90
CA PRO A 140 -23.78 -25.36 -4.68
C PRO A 140 -24.90 -26.41 -4.77
N PRO A 141 -26.18 -25.99 -4.90
CA PRO A 141 -27.30 -26.92 -5.08
C PRO A 141 -27.25 -27.64 -6.44
N PRO A 142 -27.76 -28.87 -6.55
CA PRO A 142 -27.77 -29.63 -7.80
C PRO A 142 -28.78 -29.04 -8.81
N PRO A 143 -28.54 -29.19 -10.13
CA PRO A 143 -29.49 -28.78 -11.15
C PRO A 143 -30.76 -29.65 -11.11
N GLY A 144 -31.89 -29.03 -10.83
CA GLY A 144 -33.20 -29.66 -10.86
C GLY A 144 -33.56 -30.16 -12.26
N ARG A 145 -34.05 -31.41 -12.35
CA ARG A 145 -34.45 -32.06 -13.60
C ARG A 145 -35.65 -31.35 -14.25
N ASN A 146 -35.63 -31.20 -15.57
CA ASN A 146 -36.83 -30.93 -16.38
C ASN A 146 -37.77 -32.15 -16.37
N PRO A 147 -39.09 -31.91 -16.29
CA PRO A 147 -40.07 -32.67 -17.05
C PRO A 147 -40.95 -31.75 -17.92
N HIS A 148 -41.13 -32.12 -19.19
CA HIS A 148 -42.20 -31.58 -20.06
C HIS A 148 -43.52 -32.37 -19.82
N PRO A 149 -44.64 -32.05 -20.50
CA PRO A 149 -45.58 -30.97 -20.21
C PRO A 149 -46.98 -31.54 -19.83
N PRO A 150 -48.04 -30.71 -19.73
CA PRO A 150 -49.02 -30.76 -20.83
C PRO A 150 -49.57 -29.38 -21.25
N GLN A 151 -50.38 -29.40 -22.30
CA GLN A 151 -50.92 -28.21 -23.00
C GLN A 151 -52.22 -27.69 -22.40
N HIS A 152 -52.50 -26.40 -22.63
CA HIS A 152 -53.78 -25.76 -23.04
C HIS A 152 -53.85 -24.33 -22.44
N GLY A 153 -54.35 -23.32 -23.19
CA GLY A 153 -54.53 -22.00 -22.54
C GLY A 153 -54.72 -20.71 -23.35
N ARG A 154 -54.76 -20.73 -24.69
CA ARG A 154 -55.20 -19.60 -25.56
C ARG A 154 -54.32 -18.32 -25.61
N PRO A 155 -54.52 -17.45 -26.64
CA PRO A 155 -53.60 -16.37 -26.98
C PRO A 155 -54.12 -14.97 -26.62
N ASN A 156 -53.24 -13.98 -26.50
CA ASN A 156 -53.52 -12.66 -27.09
C ASN A 156 -52.27 -11.85 -27.49
N VAL A 157 -52.50 -10.90 -28.39
CA VAL A 157 -51.53 -10.10 -29.13
C VAL A 157 -50.88 -8.99 -28.30
N SER A 158 -49.61 -8.63 -28.61
CA SER A 158 -49.32 -7.30 -29.20
C SER A 158 -47.84 -7.06 -29.58
N ARG A 159 -47.63 -6.79 -30.86
CA ARG A 159 -46.85 -5.67 -31.42
C ARG A 159 -45.46 -5.31 -30.82
N ARG A 160 -44.41 -5.89 -31.42
CA ARG A 160 -43.45 -5.23 -32.36
C ARG A 160 -43.51 -3.66 -32.44
N PRO A 161 -42.42 -2.97 -32.88
CA PRO A 161 -41.02 -2.93 -32.41
C PRO A 161 -40.46 -1.46 -32.49
N ARG A 162 -39.15 -1.28 -32.84
CA ARG A 162 -38.47 -0.06 -33.39
C ARG A 162 -37.96 0.98 -32.36
N ARG A 163 -36.64 1.26 -32.38
CA ARG A 163 -35.90 2.41 -33.03
C ARG A 163 -36.06 3.74 -32.26
N ARG A 164 -35.14 4.72 -32.29
CA ARG A 164 -33.82 4.90 -32.92
C ARG A 164 -33.05 6.01 -32.17
N LEU A 165 -31.72 5.95 -32.23
CA LEU A 165 -30.79 7.06 -32.52
C LEU A 165 -31.36 8.50 -32.54
N LEU A 166 -30.88 9.36 -31.63
CA LEU A 166 -30.46 10.76 -31.89
C LEU A 166 -29.40 11.18 -30.83
N LEU A 167 -28.55 12.21 -30.94
CA LEU A 167 -27.67 12.75 -31.99
C LEU A 167 -27.05 14.08 -31.46
N ARG A 168 -25.78 14.08 -31.03
CA ARG A 168 -24.87 15.27 -31.00
C ARG A 168 -25.34 16.49 -30.11
N PRO A 169 -24.72 17.69 -30.17
CA PRO A 169 -23.34 17.99 -29.71
C PRO A 169 -23.18 19.30 -28.88
N SER A 170 -21.93 19.54 -28.42
CA SER A 170 -21.24 20.85 -28.24
C SER A 170 -21.82 21.97 -27.38
N ARG A 171 -20.96 22.55 -26.50
CA ARG A 171 -20.67 24.01 -26.45
C ARG A 171 -19.48 24.37 -25.53
N ARG A 172 -18.42 24.97 -26.11
CA ARG A 172 -17.59 26.02 -25.46
C ARG A 172 -18.27 27.36 -25.75
N PRO A 173 -18.34 28.29 -24.77
CA PRO A 173 -17.54 29.55 -24.77
C PRO A 173 -17.08 29.98 -23.34
N LEU A 174 -16.25 30.99 -23.03
CA LEU A 174 -15.26 31.82 -23.78
C LEU A 174 -14.24 32.49 -22.81
N LEU A 175 -13.37 33.35 -23.34
CA LEU A 175 -12.39 34.28 -22.72
C LEU A 175 -12.69 34.90 -21.32
N ARG A 176 -11.63 34.97 -20.48
CA ARG A 176 -11.14 36.19 -19.81
C ARG A 176 -9.63 36.05 -19.52
N GLN A 177 -8.78 36.52 -20.43
CA GLN A 177 -8.06 37.81 -20.34
C GLN A 177 -7.13 37.96 -19.11
N ARG A 178 -5.82 37.84 -19.35
CA ARG A 178 -4.76 38.46 -18.52
C ARG A 178 -4.81 39.98 -18.68
N PRO A 179 -4.27 40.73 -17.72
CA PRO A 179 -3.25 41.70 -18.09
C PRO A 179 -1.92 41.49 -17.35
N ARG A 180 -0.82 41.77 -18.07
CA ARG A 180 0.52 41.92 -17.49
C ARG A 180 0.58 43.23 -16.68
N ARG A 181 1.31 43.26 -15.57
CA ARG A 181 2.13 44.43 -15.19
C ARG A 181 3.48 43.97 -14.62
N SER A 182 4.50 44.75 -14.96
CA SER A 182 5.93 44.38 -14.93
C SER A 182 6.64 44.96 -13.68
N PRO A 183 7.94 44.67 -13.45
CA PRO A 183 8.58 44.91 -12.15
C PRO A 183 9.09 46.35 -11.95
N ARG A 184 9.37 46.69 -10.69
CA ARG A 184 10.36 47.70 -10.26
C ARG A 184 11.23 46.99 -9.22
N SER A 185 12.54 46.77 -9.37
CA SER A 185 13.66 47.65 -9.77
C SER A 185 14.14 48.59 -8.65
N ARG A 186 15.37 48.28 -8.20
CA ARG A 186 16.40 49.13 -7.55
C ARG A 186 16.45 49.27 -6.01
N CYS A 187 17.59 48.82 -5.49
CA CYS A 187 18.35 49.26 -4.30
C CYS A 187 18.91 50.70 -4.51
N PRO A 188 19.89 51.23 -3.74
CA PRO A 188 20.45 50.83 -2.42
C PRO A 188 20.59 52.00 -1.43
N ARG A 189 20.90 51.73 -0.15
CA ARG A 189 22.17 52.14 0.49
C ARG A 189 22.37 51.44 1.83
#